data_AF-A0A1W5YTM2-F1
#
_entry.id   AF-A0A1W5YTM2-F1
#
_cell.length_a   1.000
_cell.length_b   1.000
_cell.length_c   1.000
_cell.angle_alpha   90.00
_cell.angle_beta   90.00
_cell.angle_gamma   90.00
#
_symmetry.space_group_name_H-M   'P 1'
#
loop_
_entity.id
_entity.type
_entity.pdbx_description
1 polymer ?
#
loop_
_entity_poly.entity_id
_entity_poly.type
_entity_poly.pdbx_seq_one_letter_code
_entity_poly.pdbx_strand_id
1 'polypeptide(L)'
;MAAELTGRARRKHPLRGRLADLFLRRSRKLSGLRATAAARRAEYGREPRRRTVPVALLSDGTDVETLLPAPPPDDRTLTGMGASGQVTGRARVVHDPSDATLDPGGILVAPTTDPGRTPLFLTADGLLLPLSPGTHTGWVLRLGAEPPGVHGRARGPTSC
;
A
#
# COMPACT_ATOMS: atom_id res chain seq x y z
N MET A 1 48.05 -13.82 -13.64
CA MET A 1 48.35 -12.86 -14.73
C MET A 1 48.06 -11.38 -14.39
N ALA A 2 46.82 -10.97 -14.04
CA ALA A 2 46.53 -9.56 -13.72
C ALA A 2 47.20 -9.02 -12.43
N ALA A 3 47.42 -9.89 -11.44
CA ALA A 3 48.06 -9.55 -10.16
C ALA A 3 49.58 -9.35 -10.26
N GLU A 4 50.27 -10.03 -11.19
CA GLU A 4 51.72 -9.86 -11.40
C GLU A 4 52.06 -8.57 -12.15
N LEU A 5 51.24 -8.20 -13.14
CA LEU A 5 51.42 -6.98 -13.93
C LEU A 5 51.22 -5.71 -13.08
N THR A 6 50.32 -5.75 -12.10
CA THR A 6 50.09 -4.64 -11.15
C THR A 6 51.24 -4.45 -10.15
N GLY A 7 51.97 -5.53 -9.80
CA GLY A 7 53.16 -5.46 -8.95
C GLY A 7 54.37 -4.79 -9.61
N ARG A 8 54.57 -4.98 -10.92
CA ARG A 8 55.67 -4.33 -11.68
C ARG A 8 55.40 -2.84 -11.97
N ALA A 9 54.15 -2.46 -12.24
CA ALA A 9 53.78 -1.06 -12.49
C ALA A 9 53.89 -0.16 -11.23
N ARG A 10 53.60 -0.71 -10.03
CA ARG A 10 53.74 0.01 -8.75
C ARG A 10 55.17 0.46 -8.45
N ARG A 11 56.19 -0.24 -8.98
CA ARG A 11 57.60 0.12 -8.76
C ARG A 11 58.08 1.32 -9.59
N LYS A 12 57.45 1.60 -10.74
CA LYS A 12 57.81 2.74 -11.60
C LYS A 12 56.99 4.01 -11.32
N HIS A 13 55.71 3.88 -10.97
CA HIS A 13 54.83 5.03 -10.68
C HIS A 13 53.89 4.76 -9.49
N PRO A 14 54.39 4.89 -8.24
CA PRO A 14 53.67 4.48 -7.03
C PRO A 14 52.35 5.24 -6.81
N LEU A 15 52.30 6.52 -7.19
CA LEU A 15 51.09 7.35 -7.08
C LEU A 15 50.00 6.89 -8.07
N ARG A 16 50.36 6.64 -9.33
CA ARG A 16 49.41 6.16 -10.36
C ARG A 16 48.87 4.77 -10.03
N GLY A 17 49.70 3.88 -9.49
CA GLY A 17 49.28 2.55 -9.06
C GLY A 17 48.32 2.54 -7.86
N ARG A 18 48.49 3.47 -6.91
CA ARG A 18 47.55 3.64 -5.78
C ARG A 18 46.21 4.24 -6.23
N LEU A 19 46.23 5.24 -7.10
CA LEU A 19 45.02 5.84 -7.64
C LEU A 19 44.21 4.85 -8.49
N ALA A 20 44.84 4.13 -9.41
CA ALA A 20 44.17 3.13 -10.24
C ALA A 20 43.46 2.06 -9.39
N ASP A 21 44.12 1.59 -8.35
CA ASP A 21 43.57 0.61 -7.42
C ASP A 21 42.40 1.18 -6.59
N LEU A 22 42.51 2.42 -6.08
CA LEU A 22 41.40 3.11 -5.41
C LEU A 22 40.19 3.28 -6.33
N PHE A 23 40.39 3.74 -7.56
CA PHE A 23 39.33 3.93 -8.55
C PHE A 23 38.69 2.60 -8.95
N LEU A 24 39.46 1.53 -9.10
CA LEU A 24 38.92 0.21 -9.44
C LEU A 24 38.08 -0.37 -8.30
N ARG A 25 38.55 -0.26 -7.05
CA ARG A 25 37.77 -0.65 -5.86
C ARG A 25 36.48 0.16 -5.73
N ARG A 26 36.56 1.49 -5.92
CA ARG A 26 35.40 2.38 -5.84
C ARG A 26 34.40 2.14 -6.97
N SER A 27 34.89 1.91 -8.19
CA SER A 27 34.08 1.52 -9.35
C SER A 27 33.33 0.22 -9.10
N ARG A 28 34.02 -0.84 -8.63
CA ARG A 28 33.40 -2.13 -8.27
C ARG A 28 32.35 -2.01 -7.16
N LYS A 29 32.62 -1.17 -6.14
CA LYS A 29 31.66 -0.88 -5.07
C LYS A 29 30.41 -0.18 -5.60
N LEU A 30 30.60 0.83 -6.46
CA LEU A 30 29.49 1.58 -7.07
C LEU A 30 28.68 0.75 -8.08
N SER A 31 29.33 -0.12 -8.86
CA SER A 31 28.63 -1.03 -9.78
C SER A 31 27.77 -2.04 -9.02
N GLY A 32 28.27 -2.57 -7.90
CA GLY A 32 27.48 -3.44 -7.01
C GLY A 32 26.23 -2.73 -6.48
N LEU A 33 26.37 -1.50 -5.99
CA LEU A 33 25.24 -0.70 -5.49
C LEU A 33 24.22 -0.35 -6.58
N ARG A 34 24.68 -0.06 -7.80
CA ARG A 34 23.78 0.20 -8.95
C ARG A 34 22.97 -1.04 -9.32
N ALA A 35 23.60 -2.21 -9.32
CA ALA A 35 22.90 -3.47 -9.56
C ALA A 35 21.86 -3.74 -8.47
N THR A 36 22.20 -3.55 -7.19
CA THR A 36 21.24 -3.69 -6.08
C THR A 36 20.08 -2.70 -6.18
N ALA A 37 20.34 -1.43 -6.50
CA ALA A 37 19.30 -0.43 -6.66
C ALA A 37 18.35 -0.76 -7.83
N ALA A 38 18.89 -1.25 -8.96
CA ALA A 38 18.09 -1.70 -10.09
C ALA A 38 17.22 -2.91 -9.72
N ALA A 39 17.79 -3.91 -9.04
CA ALA A 39 17.05 -5.08 -8.57
C ALA A 39 15.90 -4.70 -7.63
N ARG A 40 16.15 -3.82 -6.65
CA ARG A 40 15.12 -3.35 -5.71
C ARG A 40 14.04 -2.51 -6.37
N ARG A 41 14.38 -1.67 -7.36
CA ARG A 41 13.36 -0.95 -8.14
C ARG A 41 12.48 -1.88 -8.95
N ALA A 42 13.06 -2.94 -9.52
CA ALA A 42 12.29 -3.94 -10.25
C ALA A 42 11.37 -4.74 -9.33
N GLU A 43 11.84 -5.10 -8.13
CA GLU A 43 11.03 -5.72 -7.07
C GLU A 43 9.91 -4.79 -6.61
N TYR A 44 10.25 -3.55 -6.25
CA TYR A 44 9.29 -2.51 -5.91
C TYR A 44 8.31 -2.22 -7.03
N GLY A 45 8.66 -2.38 -8.31
CA GLY A 45 7.70 -2.20 -9.41
C GLY A 45 6.63 -3.30 -9.51
N ARG A 46 6.89 -4.48 -8.91
CA ARG A 46 5.95 -5.60 -8.86
C ARG A 46 5.04 -5.51 -7.64
N GLU A 47 5.57 -5.08 -6.51
CA GLU A 47 4.86 -5.03 -5.23
C GLU A 47 3.56 -4.20 -5.22
N PRO A 48 3.49 -2.98 -5.79
CA PRO A 48 2.26 -2.18 -5.82
C PRO A 48 1.19 -2.75 -6.75
N ARG A 49 1.52 -3.78 -7.55
CA ARG A 49 0.52 -4.53 -8.33
C ARG A 49 -0.18 -5.60 -7.49
N ARG A 50 0.33 -5.91 -6.29
CA ARG A 50 -0.39 -6.79 -5.35
C ARG A 50 -1.65 -6.08 -4.88
N ARG A 51 -2.78 -6.76 -5.03
CA ARG A 51 -4.09 -6.27 -4.59
C ARG A 51 -4.31 -6.46 -3.09
N THR A 52 -3.64 -7.44 -2.50
CA THR A 52 -3.77 -7.82 -1.09
C THR A 52 -2.42 -8.14 -0.50
N VAL A 53 -2.18 -7.65 0.71
CA VAL A 53 -1.09 -8.12 1.58
C VAL A 53 -1.73 -9.00 2.66
N PRO A 54 -1.33 -10.28 2.77
CA PRO A 54 -1.82 -11.18 3.81
C PRO A 54 -1.57 -10.62 5.21
N VAL A 55 -2.56 -10.72 6.10
CA VAL A 55 -2.43 -10.29 7.50
C VAL A 55 -1.61 -11.30 8.31
N ALA A 56 -1.70 -12.58 7.95
CA ALA A 56 -0.90 -13.66 8.53
C ALA A 56 -0.49 -14.66 7.46
N LEU A 57 0.80 -15.01 7.45
CA LEU A 57 1.36 -16.07 6.62
C LEU A 57 1.90 -17.17 7.52
N LEU A 58 1.54 -18.40 7.20
CA LEU A 58 2.15 -19.59 7.77
C LEU A 58 3.56 -19.77 7.21
N SER A 59 4.39 -20.57 7.88
CA SER A 59 5.79 -20.81 7.49
C SER A 59 5.97 -21.42 6.10
N ASP A 60 4.92 -22.05 5.57
CA ASP A 60 4.85 -22.61 4.22
C ASP A 60 4.44 -21.57 3.15
N GLY A 61 4.16 -20.32 3.56
CA GLY A 61 3.70 -19.25 2.70
C GLY A 61 2.19 -19.24 2.47
N THR A 62 1.43 -20.08 3.18
CA THR A 62 -0.03 -20.09 3.10
C THR A 62 -0.62 -18.89 3.83
N ASP A 63 -1.50 -18.16 3.15
CA ASP A 63 -2.28 -17.07 3.75
C ASP A 63 -3.43 -17.66 4.58
N VAL A 64 -3.46 -17.32 5.87
CA VAL A 64 -4.47 -17.82 6.81
C VAL A 64 -5.89 -17.42 6.38
N GLU A 65 -6.05 -16.25 5.74
CA GLU A 65 -7.36 -15.77 5.27
C GLU A 65 -7.94 -16.67 4.16
N THR A 66 -7.10 -17.36 3.39
CA THR A 66 -7.58 -18.31 2.35
C THR A 66 -8.16 -19.59 2.93
N LEU A 67 -7.85 -19.89 4.19
CA LEU A 67 -8.33 -21.07 4.91
C LEU A 67 -9.63 -20.78 5.68
N LEU A 68 -9.97 -19.52 5.89
CA LEU A 68 -11.19 -19.11 6.58
C LEU A 68 -12.38 -19.14 5.60
N PRO A 69 -13.53 -19.73 5.98
CA PRO A 69 -14.72 -19.68 5.15
C PRO A 69 -15.15 -18.22 4.94
N ALA A 70 -15.22 -17.79 3.68
CA ALA A 70 -15.85 -16.52 3.35
C ALA A 70 -17.35 -16.61 3.72
N PRO A 71 -17.90 -15.63 4.44
CA PRO A 71 -19.34 -15.58 4.63
C PRO A 71 -20.03 -15.52 3.25
N PRO A 72 -21.17 -16.20 3.09
CA PRO A 72 -21.87 -16.22 1.81
C PRO A 72 -22.17 -14.77 1.37
N PRO A 73 -21.87 -14.39 0.12
CA PRO A 73 -22.15 -13.06 -0.36
C PRO A 73 -23.66 -12.83 -0.40
N ASP A 74 -24.15 -11.82 0.31
CA ASP A 74 -25.42 -11.19 -0.01
C ASP A 74 -25.13 -10.12 -1.05
N ASP A 75 -25.59 -10.31 -2.29
CA ASP A 75 -25.32 -9.43 -3.45
C ASP A 75 -25.72 -7.96 -3.23
N ARG A 76 -26.42 -7.65 -2.12
CA ARG A 76 -26.97 -6.32 -1.84
C ARG A 76 -26.48 -5.71 -0.53
N THR A 77 -25.76 -6.45 0.29
CA THR A 77 -25.39 -6.02 1.65
C THR A 77 -23.94 -6.36 1.97
N LEU A 78 -23.13 -5.34 2.20
CA LEU A 78 -21.78 -5.50 2.74
C LEU A 78 -21.84 -5.41 4.26
N THR A 79 -21.33 -6.44 4.94
CA THR A 79 -21.25 -6.49 6.41
C THR A 79 -19.80 -6.28 6.87
N GLY A 80 -19.63 -5.53 7.94
CA GLY A 80 -18.33 -5.26 8.57
C GLY A 80 -18.49 -4.99 10.06
N MET A 81 -17.42 -4.55 10.70
CA MET A 81 -17.48 -4.13 12.10
C MET A 81 -18.03 -2.71 12.20
N GLY A 82 -19.22 -2.55 12.77
CA GLY A 82 -19.77 -1.23 13.05
C GLY A 82 -19.16 -0.60 14.31
N ALA A 83 -19.04 0.73 14.31
CA ALA A 83 -19.12 1.48 15.55
C ALA A 83 -20.61 1.78 15.87
N SER A 84 -20.89 2.71 16.78
CA SER A 84 -22.25 3.11 17.12
C SER A 84 -22.85 4.10 16.11
N GLY A 85 -24.17 4.03 15.92
CA GLY A 85 -24.97 4.97 15.12
C GLY A 85 -25.55 4.37 13.83
N GLN A 86 -26.40 5.13 13.14
CA GLN A 86 -26.85 4.84 11.79
C GLN A 86 -26.84 6.11 10.92
N VAL A 87 -26.44 6.00 9.66
CA VAL A 87 -26.45 7.11 8.69
C VAL A 87 -26.92 6.61 7.34
N THR A 88 -27.59 7.47 6.57
CA THR A 88 -27.92 7.21 5.17
C THR A 88 -27.49 8.40 4.33
N GLY A 89 -26.75 8.14 3.26
CA GLY A 89 -26.15 9.18 2.43
C GLY A 89 -25.55 8.61 1.14
N ARG A 90 -25.09 9.49 0.26
CA ARG A 90 -24.38 9.07 -0.95
C ARG A 90 -22.99 8.55 -0.59
N ALA A 91 -22.70 7.29 -0.92
CA ALA A 91 -21.36 6.73 -0.76
C ALA A 91 -20.42 7.23 -1.89
N ARG A 92 -19.26 7.76 -1.51
CA ARG A 92 -18.22 8.21 -2.45
C ARG A 92 -16.93 7.46 -2.20
N VAL A 93 -16.46 6.72 -3.21
CA VAL A 93 -15.19 5.98 -3.16
C VAL A 93 -14.04 6.92 -3.51
N VAL A 94 -13.13 7.14 -2.57
CA VAL A 94 -12.00 8.07 -2.72
C VAL A 94 -10.69 7.30 -2.62
N HIS A 95 -10.03 7.11 -3.76
CA HIS A 95 -8.72 6.48 -3.83
C HIS A 95 -7.59 7.48 -3.53
N ASP A 96 -7.67 8.70 -4.05
CA ASP A 96 -6.69 9.77 -3.82
C ASP A 96 -7.35 10.95 -3.09
N PRO A 97 -6.84 11.38 -1.92
CA PRO A 97 -7.39 12.53 -1.20
C PRO A 97 -7.21 13.88 -1.91
N SER A 98 -6.20 14.03 -2.79
CA SER A 98 -5.78 15.36 -3.28
C SER A 98 -6.84 16.07 -4.14
N ASP A 99 -7.68 15.33 -4.86
CA ASP A 99 -8.70 15.89 -5.76
C ASP A 99 -10.14 15.56 -5.32
N ALA A 100 -10.31 15.12 -4.07
CA ALA A 100 -11.60 14.65 -3.59
C ALA A 100 -12.38 15.74 -2.84
N THR A 101 -13.62 15.98 -3.27
CA THR A 101 -14.62 16.76 -2.50
C THR A 101 -15.74 15.86 -2.00
N LEU A 102 -16.24 16.11 -0.80
CA LEU A 102 -17.38 15.38 -0.25
C LEU A 102 -18.52 16.38 0.00
N ASP A 103 -19.71 16.06 -0.48
CA ASP A 103 -20.90 16.84 -0.16
C ASP A 103 -21.29 16.58 1.31
N PRO A 104 -21.83 17.58 2.03
CA PRO A 104 -22.43 17.37 3.35
C PRO A 104 -23.50 16.25 3.30
N GLY A 105 -23.55 15.37 4.31
CA GLY A 105 -24.41 14.17 4.24
C GLY A 105 -23.80 13.00 3.46
N GLY A 106 -22.59 13.14 2.92
CA GLY A 106 -21.89 12.10 2.20
C GLY A 106 -21.28 11.02 3.11
N ILE A 107 -21.19 9.80 2.59
CA ILE A 107 -20.46 8.69 3.21
C ILE A 107 -19.14 8.50 2.47
N LEU A 108 -18.01 8.67 3.15
CA LEU A 108 -16.69 8.45 2.57
C LEU A 108 -16.34 6.97 2.61
N VAL A 109 -16.01 6.39 1.46
CA VAL A 109 -15.45 5.04 1.35
C VAL A 109 -14.01 5.17 0.90
N ALA A 110 -13.06 4.78 1.74
CA ALA A 110 -11.64 4.90 1.41
C ALA A 110 -10.91 3.56 1.59
N PRO A 111 -9.97 3.23 0.68
CA PRO A 111 -9.29 1.94 0.68
C PRO A 111 -8.19 1.83 1.75
N THR A 112 -7.82 2.94 2.41
CA THR A 112 -6.88 2.98 3.54
C THR A 112 -7.19 4.16 4.45
N THR A 113 -6.75 4.07 5.70
CA THR A 113 -6.71 5.21 6.62
C THR A 113 -5.40 5.96 6.40
N ASP A 114 -5.45 7.26 6.10
CA ASP A 114 -4.27 8.11 5.86
C ASP A 114 -4.51 9.53 6.40
N PRO A 115 -3.52 10.18 7.05
CA PRO A 115 -3.67 11.55 7.56
C PRO A 115 -4.14 12.57 6.52
N GLY A 116 -3.78 12.39 5.24
CA GLY A 116 -4.23 13.24 4.13
C GLY A 116 -5.74 13.19 3.88
N ARG A 117 -6.45 12.18 4.40
CA ARG A 117 -7.93 12.08 4.32
C ARG A 117 -8.66 12.77 5.48
N THR A 118 -7.94 13.25 6.51
CA THR A 118 -8.54 13.87 7.70
C THR A 118 -9.50 15.03 7.39
N PRO A 119 -9.22 15.93 6.42
CA PRO A 119 -10.17 16.98 6.06
C PRO A 119 -11.52 16.44 5.55
N LEU A 120 -11.52 15.31 4.84
CA LEU A 120 -12.75 14.67 4.34
C LEU A 120 -13.54 14.01 5.47
N PHE A 121 -12.87 13.50 6.50
CA PHE A 121 -13.53 12.89 7.67
C PHE A 121 -14.38 13.90 8.45
N LEU A 122 -14.01 15.18 8.42
CA LEU A 122 -14.76 16.23 9.11
C LEU A 122 -16.05 16.62 8.38
N THR A 123 -16.14 16.34 7.08
CA THR A 123 -17.30 16.68 6.24
C THR A 123 -18.23 15.48 6.06
N ALA A 124 -17.73 14.27 6.30
CA ALA A 124 -18.49 13.03 6.14
C ALA A 124 -19.40 12.77 7.34
N ASP A 125 -20.66 12.40 7.07
CA ASP A 125 -21.58 11.94 8.11
C ASP A 125 -21.37 10.44 8.40
N GLY A 126 -20.69 9.72 7.50
CA GLY A 126 -20.25 8.35 7.69
C GLY A 126 -18.94 8.00 6.98
N LEU A 127 -18.22 7.05 7.54
CA LEU A 127 -16.90 6.65 7.06
C LEU A 127 -16.79 5.14 6.98
N LEU A 128 -16.54 4.57 5.80
CA LEU A 128 -16.22 3.16 5.57
C LEU A 128 -14.72 3.03 5.27
N LEU A 129 -13.99 2.44 6.20
CA LEU A 129 -12.54 2.20 6.11
C LEU A 129 -12.21 0.73 6.33
N PRO A 130 -11.13 0.19 5.74
CA PRO A 130 -10.65 -1.12 6.13
C PRO A 130 -10.14 -1.11 7.58
N LEU A 131 -10.34 -2.21 8.28
CA LEU A 131 -9.82 -2.41 9.64
C LEU A 131 -8.28 -2.45 9.68
N SER A 132 -7.68 -3.06 8.66
CA SER A 132 -6.24 -3.16 8.46
C SER A 132 -5.93 -3.15 6.95
N PRO A 133 -4.77 -2.61 6.52
CA PRO A 133 -4.34 -2.71 5.13
C PRO A 133 -4.32 -4.18 4.70
N GLY A 134 -5.15 -4.54 3.71
CA GLY A 134 -5.23 -5.91 3.18
C GLY A 134 -6.37 -6.77 3.73
N THR A 135 -7.18 -6.31 4.69
CA THR A 135 -8.35 -7.08 5.13
C THR A 135 -9.51 -6.94 4.15
N HIS A 136 -9.96 -8.05 3.58
CA HIS A 136 -11.12 -8.12 2.66
C HIS A 136 -12.47 -8.01 3.37
N THR A 137 -12.49 -8.33 4.66
CA THR A 137 -13.70 -8.67 5.44
C THR A 137 -14.01 -7.68 6.57
N GLY A 138 -13.15 -6.68 6.78
CA GLY A 138 -13.27 -5.75 7.90
C GLY A 138 -13.44 -4.33 7.42
N TRP A 139 -14.66 -3.80 7.44
CA TRP A 139 -14.93 -2.38 7.27
C TRP A 139 -15.34 -1.78 8.62
N VAL A 140 -14.77 -0.65 9.02
CA VAL A 140 -15.23 0.15 10.17
C VAL A 140 -16.15 1.26 9.67
N LEU A 141 -17.37 1.30 10.18
CA LEU A 141 -18.29 2.44 10.01
C LEU A 141 -18.21 3.36 11.24
N ARG A 142 -17.68 4.58 11.10
CA ARG A 142 -17.78 5.63 12.14
C ARG A 142 -18.72 6.72 11.65
N LEU A 143 -19.68 7.10 12.50
CA LEU A 143 -20.77 8.01 12.14
C LEU A 143 -20.73 9.29 12.97
N GLY A 144 -21.10 10.40 12.34
CA GLY A 144 -21.48 11.63 13.03
C GLY A 144 -22.83 11.49 13.75
N ALA A 145 -23.13 12.38 14.70
CA ALA A 145 -24.35 12.33 15.51
C ALA A 145 -25.64 12.56 14.67
N GLU A 146 -26.72 11.86 15.03
CA GLU A 146 -28.00 11.65 14.29
C GLU A 146 -29.02 12.82 14.38
N PRO A 147 -30.10 12.89 13.54
CA PRO A 147 -31.31 12.03 13.70
C PRO A 147 -31.94 11.52 12.34
N PRO A 148 -33.05 10.75 12.28
CA PRO A 148 -33.08 9.40 11.69
C PRO A 148 -33.77 9.29 10.32
N GLY A 149 -33.47 8.21 9.57
CA GLY A 149 -34.41 7.68 8.56
C GLY A 149 -33.85 6.98 7.31
N VAL A 150 -33.97 5.63 7.33
CA VAL A 150 -34.34 4.72 6.22
C VAL A 150 -33.33 4.37 5.09
N HIS A 151 -32.88 3.11 5.13
CA HIS A 151 -32.57 2.16 4.02
C HIS A 151 -31.85 2.73 2.78
N GLY A 152 -30.53 2.90 2.87
CA GLY A 152 -29.64 3.24 1.76
C GLY A 152 -28.95 2.03 1.12
N ARG A 153 -29.34 1.70 -0.11
CA ARG A 153 -28.78 0.65 -0.97
C ARG A 153 -27.49 1.14 -1.65
N ALA A 154 -26.33 0.60 -1.31
CA ALA A 154 -25.09 0.87 -2.05
C ALA A 154 -25.15 0.13 -3.40
N ARG A 155 -25.38 0.86 -4.50
CA ARG A 155 -25.12 0.33 -5.85
C ARG A 155 -23.64 0.54 -6.15
N GLY A 156 -22.86 -0.54 -6.17
CA GLY A 156 -21.50 -0.52 -6.69
C GLY A 156 -21.50 -0.24 -8.21
N PRO A 157 -20.40 0.32 -8.75
CA PRO A 157 -20.27 0.51 -10.19
C PRO A 157 -20.15 -0.86 -10.87
N THR A 158 -21.06 -1.15 -11.79
CA THR A 158 -20.89 -2.21 -12.78
C THR A 158 -19.77 -1.78 -13.75
N SER A 159 -18.63 -2.45 -13.66
CA SER A 159 -17.67 -2.52 -14.76
C SER A 159 -17.06 -3.91 -14.83
N CYS A 160 -17.04 -4.44 -16.05
CA CYS A 160 -16.71 -5.78 -16.53
C CYS A 160 -15.45 -6.45 -15.97
#